data_AF-A0A3B0PID1-F1
#
_entry.id   AF-A0A3B0PID1-F1
#
_cell.length_a   1.000
_cell.length_b   1.000
_cell.length_c   1.000
_cell.angle_alpha   90.00
_cell.angle_beta   90.00
_cell.angle_gamma   90.00
#
_symmetry.space_group_name_H-M   'P 1'
#
loop_
_entity.id
_entity.type
_entity.pdbx_description
1 polymer ?
#
loop_
_entity_poly.entity_id
_entity_poly.type
_entity_poly.pdbx_seq_one_letter_code
_entity_poly.pdbx_strand_id
1 'polypeptide(L)'
;MRLIKQTENNDCGIAVIRMLYNHYFDHDLNDFLIKANTHISSSGININQFENIASKHHLLCESYQASFDELLKLNEKYLVCLLKAEDFNHFVIVKKKNSSFVVFDPGSNNVQIITYKEFEERFAGIIIKVSPDYLNYTKPDYDTKFSFTRIISFKYIFIFLLIELLITATSIGLTFLFKILINDVINTSVINNILVIIVTFILIKVINLTGSGLLSIWQQQLIKNQYQYW
;
A
#
# COMPACT_ATOMS: atom_id res chain seq x y z
N MET A 1 -0.22 5.21 -23.21
CA MET A 1 -0.38 5.27 -21.74
C MET A 1 -1.55 4.41 -21.33
N ARG A 2 -1.29 3.48 -20.42
CA ARG A 2 -2.29 2.59 -19.82
C ARG A 2 -2.75 3.20 -18.48
N LEU A 3 -4.05 3.15 -18.19
CA LEU A 3 -4.57 3.56 -16.89
C LEU A 3 -4.18 2.51 -15.83
N ILE A 4 -3.58 2.96 -14.74
CA ILE A 4 -3.27 2.14 -13.56
C ILE A 4 -4.08 2.72 -12.40
N LYS A 5 -4.87 1.87 -11.75
CA LYS A 5 -5.70 2.27 -10.63
C LYS A 5 -4.90 2.36 -9.34
N GLN A 6 -5.30 3.29 -8.52
CA GLN A 6 -4.82 3.45 -7.15
C GLN A 6 -5.33 2.27 -6.29
N THR A 7 -4.51 1.73 -5.40
CA THR A 7 -4.89 0.60 -4.54
C THR A 7 -5.40 1.05 -3.17
N GLU A 8 -4.97 2.24 -2.74
CA GLU A 8 -5.39 2.90 -1.51
C GLU A 8 -5.81 4.34 -1.83
N ASN A 9 -6.57 5.00 -0.96
CA ASN A 9 -7.08 6.34 -1.25
C ASN A 9 -5.97 7.40 -1.37
N ASN A 10 -4.80 7.15 -0.79
CA ASN A 10 -3.67 8.07 -0.68
C ASN A 10 -2.50 7.74 -1.64
N ASP A 11 -2.66 6.79 -2.57
CA ASP A 11 -1.58 6.35 -3.47
C ASP A 11 -1.71 6.84 -4.93
N CYS A 12 -2.59 7.82 -5.20
CA CYS A 12 -2.80 8.39 -6.54
C CYS A 12 -1.49 8.87 -7.20
N GLY A 13 -0.61 9.53 -6.44
CA GLY A 13 0.70 9.98 -6.93
C GLY A 13 1.62 8.82 -7.36
N ILE A 14 1.60 7.71 -6.62
CA ILE A 14 2.36 6.50 -6.98
C ILE A 14 1.80 5.88 -8.26
N ALA A 15 0.48 5.79 -8.38
CA ALA A 15 -0.17 5.29 -9.58
C ALA A 15 0.14 6.17 -10.82
N VAL A 16 0.19 7.50 -10.67
CA VAL A 16 0.64 8.42 -11.73
C VAL A 16 2.08 8.15 -12.14
N ILE A 17 3.00 8.00 -11.19
CA ILE A 17 4.40 7.66 -11.48
C ILE A 17 4.49 6.33 -12.25
N ARG A 18 3.73 5.31 -11.83
CA ARG A 18 3.67 4.02 -12.53
C ARG A 18 3.15 4.16 -13.96
N MET A 19 2.10 4.95 -14.18
CA MET A 19 1.56 5.19 -15.53
C MET A 19 2.57 5.86 -16.45
N LEU A 20 3.32 6.84 -15.94
CA LEU A 20 4.38 7.54 -16.69
C LEU A 20 5.55 6.61 -16.98
N TYR A 21 6.01 5.88 -15.96
CA TYR A 21 7.09 4.92 -16.10
C TYR A 21 6.74 3.82 -17.11
N ASN A 22 5.53 3.25 -17.03
CA ASN A 22 5.04 2.29 -18.01
C ASN A 22 4.93 2.89 -19.41
N HIS A 23 4.51 4.15 -19.52
CA HIS A 23 4.41 4.80 -20.82
C HIS A 23 5.77 5.00 -21.50
N TYR A 24 6.81 5.40 -20.75
CA TYR A 24 8.12 5.72 -21.29
C TYR A 24 9.04 4.52 -21.44
N PHE A 25 8.96 3.56 -20.52
CA PHE A 25 9.90 2.43 -20.46
C PHE A 25 9.26 1.07 -20.78
N ASP A 26 7.95 1.01 -21.01
CA ASP A 26 7.19 -0.23 -21.30
C ASP A 26 7.33 -1.32 -20.20
N HIS A 27 7.52 -0.88 -18.95
CA HIS A 27 7.63 -1.73 -17.76
C HIS A 27 6.70 -1.22 -16.67
N ASP A 28 6.21 -2.10 -15.79
CA ASP A 28 5.45 -1.67 -14.61
C ASP A 28 6.36 -1.65 -13.40
N LEU A 29 6.27 -0.60 -12.59
CA LEU A 29 6.93 -0.59 -11.28
C LEU A 29 6.07 -1.36 -10.29
N ASN A 30 6.73 -2.08 -9.40
CA ASN A 30 6.06 -2.74 -8.29
C ASN A 30 5.62 -1.69 -7.27
N ASP A 31 4.31 -1.48 -7.11
CA ASP A 31 3.74 -0.53 -6.15
C ASP A 31 4.18 -0.83 -4.73
N PHE A 32 4.23 -2.10 -4.34
CA PHE A 32 4.67 -2.52 -3.03
C PHE A 32 6.10 -2.03 -2.75
N LEU A 33 7.03 -2.17 -3.71
CA LEU A 33 8.41 -1.73 -3.53
C LEU A 33 8.55 -0.21 -3.42
N ILE A 34 7.75 0.53 -4.19
CA ILE A 34 7.70 1.99 -4.06
C ILE A 34 7.19 2.35 -2.65
N LYS A 35 6.04 1.79 -2.26
CA LYS A 35 5.39 2.03 -0.97
C LYS A 35 6.31 1.70 0.21
N ALA A 36 7.01 0.57 0.17
CA ALA A 36 7.92 0.14 1.23
C ALA A 36 9.09 1.11 1.44
N ASN A 37 9.52 1.81 0.39
CA ASN A 37 10.64 2.74 0.40
C ASN A 37 10.20 4.21 0.55
N THR A 38 8.90 4.47 0.71
CA THR A 38 8.34 5.82 0.78
C THR A 38 7.39 5.97 1.96
N HIS A 39 7.57 7.01 2.77
CA HIS A 39 6.58 7.38 3.78
C HIS A 39 5.40 8.11 3.11
N ILE A 40 4.25 7.43 3.02
CA ILE A 40 3.00 7.98 2.49
C ILE A 40 2.14 8.40 3.69
N SER A 41 1.71 9.66 3.73
CA SER A 41 0.81 10.13 4.80
C SER A 41 -0.62 9.69 4.52
N SER A 42 -1.52 9.92 5.48
CA SER A 42 -2.97 9.77 5.24
C SER A 42 -3.49 10.66 4.11
N SER A 43 -2.84 11.80 3.87
CA SER A 43 -3.13 12.74 2.76
C SER A 43 -2.34 12.44 1.48
N GLY A 44 -1.59 11.35 1.42
CA GLY A 44 -0.83 10.91 0.26
C GLY A 44 0.60 11.45 0.21
N ILE A 45 1.10 11.69 -1.00
CA ILE A 45 2.44 12.26 -1.22
C ILE A 45 2.33 13.72 -1.65
N ASN A 46 3.24 14.56 -1.17
CA ASN A 46 3.35 15.93 -1.66
C ASN A 46 4.17 16.01 -2.97
N ILE A 47 4.23 17.19 -3.58
CA ILE A 47 4.93 17.42 -4.86
C ILE A 47 6.42 17.06 -4.74
N ASN A 48 7.10 17.49 -3.67
CA ASN A 48 8.53 17.18 -3.47
C ASN A 48 8.76 15.67 -3.34
N GLN A 49 7.86 14.95 -2.66
CA GLN A 49 7.93 13.50 -2.57
C GLN A 49 7.68 12.85 -3.94
N PHE A 50 6.69 13.35 -4.69
CA PHE A 50 6.43 12.90 -6.06
C PHE A 50 7.67 13.03 -6.95
N GLU A 51 8.30 14.20 -6.98
CA GLU A 51 9.51 14.46 -7.75
C GLU A 51 10.68 13.57 -7.32
N ASN A 52 10.89 13.40 -6.01
CA ASN A 52 11.93 12.54 -5.49
C ASN A 52 11.74 11.07 -5.88
N ILE A 53 10.51 10.56 -5.82
CA ILE A 53 10.19 9.18 -6.21
C ILE A 53 10.35 9.03 -7.73
N ALA A 54 9.82 9.96 -8.52
CA ALA A 54 9.94 9.95 -9.97
C ALA A 54 11.41 9.96 -10.42
N SER A 55 12.24 10.84 -9.83
CA SER A 55 13.66 10.95 -10.14
C SER A 55 14.44 9.67 -9.83
N LYS A 56 14.13 9.00 -8.71
CA LYS A 56 14.69 7.66 -8.38
C LYS A 56 14.33 6.59 -9.42
N HIS A 57 13.29 6.80 -10.20
CA HIS A 57 12.84 5.91 -11.28
C HIS A 57 13.10 6.50 -12.67
N HIS A 58 14.13 7.36 -12.81
CA HIS A 58 14.57 7.94 -14.08
C HIS A 58 13.50 8.77 -14.80
N LEU A 59 12.60 9.39 -14.03
CA LEU A 59 11.63 10.37 -14.51
C LEU A 59 12.03 11.75 -13.98
N LEU A 60 12.49 12.62 -14.87
CA LEU A 60 12.83 14.00 -14.57
C LEU A 60 11.54 14.81 -14.47
N CYS A 61 11.35 15.46 -13.33
CA CYS A 61 10.17 16.27 -13.05
C CYS A 61 10.53 17.76 -12.97
N GLU A 62 9.67 18.58 -13.55
CA GLU A 62 9.72 20.03 -13.40
C GLU A 62 8.32 20.52 -13.02
N SER A 63 8.15 20.93 -11.75
CA SER A 63 6.89 21.46 -11.24
C SER A 63 6.80 22.97 -11.40
N TYR A 64 5.64 23.46 -11.81
CA TYR A 64 5.37 24.89 -11.98
C TYR A 64 3.98 25.24 -11.44
N GLN A 65 3.88 26.44 -10.87
CA GLN A 65 2.60 27.08 -10.69
C GLN A 65 2.20 27.72 -12.02
N ALA A 66 1.01 27.37 -12.51
CA ALA A 66 0.51 27.82 -13.81
C ALA A 66 -0.99 28.09 -13.75
N SER A 67 -1.42 29.15 -14.41
CA SER A 67 -2.83 29.40 -14.71
C SER A 67 -3.37 28.39 -15.72
N PHE A 68 -4.70 28.30 -15.83
CA PHE A 68 -5.33 27.41 -16.82
C PHE A 68 -4.98 27.81 -18.27
N ASP A 69 -4.91 29.12 -18.55
CA ASP A 69 -4.48 29.63 -19.85
C ASP A 69 -3.03 29.25 -20.20
N GLU A 70 -2.13 29.24 -19.20
CA GLU A 70 -0.76 28.79 -19.38
C GLU A 70 -0.69 27.27 -19.63
N LEU A 71 -1.47 26.48 -18.89
CA LEU A 71 -1.63 25.05 -19.15
C LEU A 71 -2.07 24.78 -20.60
N LEU A 72 -2.98 25.61 -21.14
CA LEU A 72 -3.41 25.50 -22.54
C LEU A 72 -2.34 25.91 -23.56
N LYS A 73 -1.32 26.68 -23.19
CA LYS A 73 -0.22 27.08 -24.10
C LYS A 73 0.92 26.08 -24.16
N LEU A 74 0.94 25.11 -23.25
CA LEU A 74 1.93 24.05 -23.21
C LEU A 74 1.79 23.09 -24.39
N ASN A 75 2.94 22.64 -24.90
CA ASN A 75 3.05 21.78 -26.08
C ASN A 75 3.19 20.29 -25.71
N GLU A 76 3.39 20.01 -24.42
CA GLU A 76 3.58 18.68 -23.88
C GLU A 76 2.30 17.84 -24.06
N LYS A 77 2.46 16.64 -24.63
CA LYS A 77 1.34 15.73 -24.90
C LYS A 77 0.72 15.18 -23.62
N TYR A 78 1.54 14.93 -22.60
CA TYR A 78 1.14 14.43 -21.30
C TYR A 78 1.69 15.35 -20.22
N LEU A 79 0.83 15.78 -19.32
CA LEU A 79 1.17 16.62 -18.17
C LEU A 79 0.54 16.00 -16.93
N VAL A 80 1.25 16.06 -15.81
CA VAL A 80 0.63 15.78 -14.52
C VAL A 80 0.04 17.08 -14.00
N CYS A 81 -1.22 17.04 -13.59
CA CYS A 81 -1.89 18.19 -13.00
C CYS A 81 -2.41 17.81 -11.62
N LEU A 82 -2.45 18.80 -10.73
CA LEU A 82 -3.14 18.66 -9.45
C LEU A 82 -4.57 19.17 -9.58
N LEU A 83 -5.51 18.39 -9.07
CA LEU A 83 -6.90 18.80 -8.90
C LEU A 83 -7.18 19.14 -7.45
N LYS A 84 -8.09 20.10 -7.24
CA LYS A 84 -8.67 20.44 -5.94
C LYS A 84 -9.51 19.25 -5.48
N ALA A 85 -9.11 18.63 -4.38
CA ALA A 85 -9.93 17.70 -3.61
C ALA A 85 -10.05 18.24 -2.17
N GLU A 86 -11.09 17.81 -1.45
CA GLU A 86 -11.50 18.40 -0.17
C GLU A 86 -10.38 18.36 0.90
N ASP A 87 -9.55 17.31 0.92
CA ASP A 87 -8.58 17.09 2.00
C ASP A 87 -7.13 16.81 1.54
N PHE A 88 -6.86 16.67 0.23
CA PHE A 88 -5.53 16.30 -0.28
C PHE A 88 -5.29 16.71 -1.74
N ASN A 89 -4.02 16.65 -2.17
CA ASN A 89 -3.65 16.89 -3.56
C ASN A 89 -3.96 15.64 -4.41
N HIS A 90 -4.86 15.76 -5.39
CA HIS A 90 -5.18 14.66 -6.29
C HIS A 90 -4.38 14.78 -7.60
N PHE A 91 -3.47 13.85 -7.84
CA PHE A 91 -2.63 13.83 -9.04
C PHE A 91 -3.34 13.09 -10.17
N VAL A 92 -3.41 13.73 -11.34
CA VAL A 92 -3.94 13.13 -12.56
C VAL A 92 -3.02 13.39 -13.74
N ILE A 93 -3.01 12.51 -14.74
CA ILE A 93 -2.33 12.78 -16.01
C ILE A 93 -3.36 13.27 -17.02
N VAL A 94 -3.08 14.37 -17.68
CA VAL A 94 -3.92 14.91 -18.75
C VAL A 94 -3.22 14.83 -20.08
N LYS A 95 -3.99 14.51 -21.12
CA LYS A 95 -3.59 14.65 -22.52
C LYS A 95 -4.51 15.63 -23.21
N LYS A 96 -3.94 16.69 -23.76
CA LYS A 96 -4.66 17.74 -24.49
C LYS A 96 -5.30 17.19 -25.77
N LYS A 97 -6.55 17.59 -26.04
CA LYS A 97 -7.26 17.46 -27.33
C LYS A 97 -7.64 18.87 -27.82
N ASN A 98 -8.47 19.00 -28.86
CA ASN A 98 -8.83 20.32 -29.38
C ASN A 98 -9.57 21.19 -28.33
N SER A 99 -10.59 20.63 -27.68
CA SER A 99 -11.48 21.35 -26.73
C SER A 99 -11.72 20.61 -25.41
N SER A 100 -10.89 19.60 -25.11
CA SER A 100 -11.05 18.73 -23.94
C SER A 100 -9.70 18.17 -23.50
N PHE A 101 -9.67 17.63 -22.29
CA PHE A 101 -8.60 16.78 -21.81
C PHE A 101 -9.06 15.32 -21.78
N VAL A 102 -8.17 14.43 -22.23
CA VAL A 102 -8.24 13.01 -21.86
C VAL A 102 -7.55 12.87 -20.52
N VAL A 103 -8.29 12.49 -19.49
CA VAL A 103 -7.81 12.41 -18.11
C VAL A 103 -7.60 10.96 -17.72
N PHE A 104 -6.37 10.65 -17.32
CA PHE A 104 -5.99 9.39 -16.70
C PHE A 104 -5.93 9.63 -15.19
N ASP A 105 -7.07 9.37 -14.56
CA ASP A 105 -7.26 9.52 -13.12
C ASP A 105 -7.14 8.16 -12.42
N PRO A 106 -6.14 7.95 -11.54
CA PRO A 106 -5.97 6.72 -10.77
C PRO A 106 -7.18 6.32 -9.91
N GLY A 107 -7.97 7.28 -9.45
CA GLY A 107 -9.18 7.06 -8.66
C GLY A 107 -10.40 6.69 -9.49
N SER A 108 -10.32 6.86 -10.81
CA SER A 108 -11.40 6.59 -11.74
C SER A 108 -11.35 5.18 -12.32
N ASN A 109 -12.52 4.63 -12.66
CA ASN A 109 -12.59 3.29 -13.25
C ASN A 109 -12.07 3.22 -14.69
N ASN A 110 -12.21 4.31 -15.44
CA ASN A 110 -11.90 4.41 -16.86
C ASN A 110 -11.24 5.75 -17.16
N VAL A 111 -10.56 5.82 -18.32
CA VAL A 111 -10.05 7.09 -18.86
C VAL A 111 -11.24 7.97 -19.25
N GLN A 112 -11.24 9.21 -18.78
CA GLN A 112 -12.35 10.15 -18.99
C GLN A 112 -11.98 11.22 -20.02
N ILE A 113 -12.99 11.78 -20.67
CA ILE A 113 -12.84 12.98 -21.51
C ILE A 113 -13.60 14.10 -20.81
N ILE A 114 -12.87 15.12 -20.36
CA ILE A 114 -13.40 16.24 -19.59
C ILE A 114 -13.25 17.51 -20.43
N THR A 115 -14.27 18.35 -20.46
CA THR A 115 -14.18 19.64 -21.16
C THR A 115 -13.21 20.56 -20.47
N TYR A 116 -12.63 21.52 -21.19
CA TYR A 116 -11.73 22.51 -20.57
C TYR A 116 -12.38 23.27 -19.42
N LYS A 117 -13.65 23.67 -19.59
CA LYS A 117 -14.41 24.36 -18.55
C LYS A 117 -14.54 23.53 -17.26
N GLU A 118 -14.95 22.26 -17.39
CA GLU A 118 -15.09 21.38 -16.21
C GLU A 118 -13.75 21.11 -15.54
N PHE A 119 -12.67 20.99 -16.31
CA PHE A 119 -11.34 20.78 -15.76
C PHE A 119 -10.83 22.02 -15.01
N GLU A 120 -11.04 23.21 -15.58
CA GLU A 120 -10.62 24.49 -15.00
C GLU A 120 -11.20 24.71 -13.60
N GLU A 121 -12.47 24.38 -13.39
CA GLU A 121 -13.14 24.49 -12.09
C GLU A 121 -12.42 23.69 -11.00
N ARG A 122 -11.89 22.51 -11.36
CA ARG A 122 -11.19 21.59 -10.46
C ARG A 122 -9.67 21.80 -10.43
N PHE A 123 -9.10 22.61 -11.31
CA PHE A 123 -7.65 22.75 -11.42
C PHE A 123 -7.05 23.49 -10.22
N ALA A 124 -6.00 22.93 -9.61
CA ALA A 124 -5.34 23.49 -8.43
C ALA A 124 -4.26 24.55 -8.76
N GLY A 125 -3.95 24.78 -10.04
CA GLY A 125 -2.93 25.75 -10.46
C GLY A 125 -1.50 25.21 -10.44
N ILE A 126 -1.33 23.89 -10.35
CA ILE A 126 0.00 23.24 -10.32
C ILE A 126 0.06 22.18 -11.43
N ILE A 127 1.15 22.26 -12.18
CA ILE A 127 1.50 21.32 -13.25
C ILE A 127 2.88 20.72 -12.98
N ILE A 128 3.09 19.48 -13.40
CA ILE A 128 4.39 18.82 -13.36
C ILE A 128 4.67 18.27 -14.76
N LYS A 129 5.72 18.79 -15.38
CA LYS A 129 6.26 18.23 -16.62
C LYS A 129 7.12 17.03 -16.25
N VAL A 130 6.93 15.93 -16.96
CA VAL A 130 7.69 14.70 -16.72
C VAL A 130 8.31 14.22 -18.01
N SER A 131 9.63 14.08 -18.01
CA SER A 131 10.40 13.54 -19.11
C SER A 131 11.24 12.34 -18.65
N PRO A 132 11.41 11.31 -19.48
CA PRO A 132 12.25 10.16 -19.15
C PRO A 132 13.74 10.50 -19.30
N ASP A 133 14.54 10.09 -18.32
CA ASP A 133 16.00 10.10 -18.42
C ASP A 133 16.49 8.80 -19.07
N TYR A 134 16.39 8.73 -20.40
CA TYR A 134 16.83 7.55 -21.15
C TYR A 134 18.34 7.29 -21.07
N LEU A 135 19.15 8.29 -20.73
CA LEU A 135 20.61 8.15 -20.68
C LEU A 135 21.05 7.37 -19.43
N ASN A 136 20.40 7.63 -18.30
CA ASN A 136 20.69 6.95 -17.04
C ASN A 136 19.77 5.75 -16.77
N TYR A 137 18.80 5.48 -17.65
CA TYR A 137 17.88 4.37 -17.51
C TYR A 137 18.58 3.03 -17.75
N THR A 138 18.66 2.21 -16.70
CA THR A 138 18.92 0.78 -16.82
C THR A 138 17.63 0.02 -16.58
N LYS A 139 17.25 -0.83 -17.55
CA LYS A 139 16.09 -1.71 -17.40
C LYS A 139 16.23 -2.50 -16.11
N PRO A 140 15.27 -2.40 -15.17
CA PRO A 140 15.35 -3.16 -13.94
C PRO A 140 15.25 -4.66 -14.25
N ASP A 141 16.16 -5.44 -13.71
CA ASP A 141 16.12 -6.90 -13.77
C ASP A 141 15.20 -7.44 -12.67
N TYR A 142 13.92 -7.08 -12.73
CA TYR A 142 12.91 -7.71 -11.89
C TYR A 142 12.35 -8.91 -12.65
N ASP A 143 12.68 -10.12 -12.17
CA ASP A 143 12.08 -11.36 -12.63
C ASP A 143 10.57 -11.31 -12.33
N THR A 144 9.76 -10.88 -13.30
CA THR A 144 8.30 -10.67 -13.17
C THR A 144 7.52 -11.96 -12.91
N LYS A 145 8.20 -13.11 -12.91
CA LYS A 145 7.66 -14.39 -12.46
C LYS A 145 7.63 -14.40 -10.93
N PHE A 146 6.59 -13.78 -10.38
CA PHE A 146 6.24 -13.85 -8.97
C PHE A 146 5.99 -15.32 -8.58
N SER A 147 7.04 -16.00 -8.13
CA SER A 147 6.97 -17.38 -7.69
C SER A 147 6.69 -17.38 -6.19
N PHE A 148 5.44 -17.60 -5.81
CA PHE A 148 5.02 -17.71 -4.41
C PHE A 148 5.87 -18.73 -3.63
N THR A 149 6.38 -19.75 -4.33
CA THR A 149 7.26 -20.81 -3.80
C THR A 149 8.70 -20.36 -3.52
N ARG A 150 9.13 -19.20 -4.04
CA ARG A 150 10.49 -18.66 -3.82
C ARG A 150 10.56 -17.76 -2.57
N ILE A 151 9.40 -17.26 -2.10
CA ILE A 151 9.33 -16.24 -1.04
C ILE A 151 9.35 -16.90 0.35
N ILE A 152 8.53 -17.92 0.58
CA ILE A 152 8.50 -18.66 1.86
C ILE A 152 8.70 -20.15 1.60
N SER A 153 9.72 -20.76 2.20
CA SER A 153 9.88 -22.21 2.15
C SER A 153 8.67 -22.88 2.81
N PHE A 154 8.06 -23.87 2.15
CA PHE A 154 6.93 -24.64 2.69
C PHE A 154 7.15 -25.15 4.12
N LYS A 155 8.41 -25.41 4.51
CA LYS A 155 8.81 -25.74 5.89
C LYS A 155 8.35 -24.68 6.90
N TYR A 156 8.54 -23.39 6.63
CA TYR A 156 8.17 -22.32 7.56
C TYR A 156 6.65 -22.14 7.64
N ILE A 157 5.93 -22.29 6.53
CA ILE A 157 4.46 -22.29 6.51
C ILE A 157 3.91 -23.45 7.35
N PHE A 158 4.51 -24.63 7.21
CA PHE A 158 4.09 -25.81 7.96
C PHE A 158 4.35 -25.67 9.47
N ILE A 159 5.52 -25.17 9.86
CA ILE A 159 5.84 -24.86 11.27
C ILE A 159 4.86 -23.82 11.82
N PHE A 160 4.59 -22.76 11.05
CA PHE A 160 3.62 -21.73 11.42
C PHE A 160 2.25 -22.33 11.70
N LEU A 161 1.75 -23.17 10.78
CA LEU A 161 0.45 -23.84 10.92
C LEU A 161 0.38 -24.70 12.18
N LEU A 162 1.45 -25.45 12.49
CA LEU A 162 1.49 -26.28 13.69
C LEU A 162 1.45 -25.46 14.99
N ILE A 163 2.18 -24.33 15.04
CA ILE A 163 2.18 -23.44 16.21
C ILE A 163 0.77 -22.83 16.40
N GLU A 164 0.15 -22.37 15.32
CA GLU A 164 -1.19 -21.79 15.35
C GLU A 164 -2.25 -22.82 15.80
N LEU A 165 -2.14 -24.07 15.34
CA LEU A 165 -3.01 -25.15 15.76
C LEU A 165 -2.88 -25.44 17.27
N LEU A 166 -1.66 -25.42 17.81
CA LEU A 166 -1.41 -25.60 19.24
C LEU A 166 -2.01 -24.46 20.07
N ILE A 167 -1.80 -23.20 19.67
CA ILE A 167 -2.38 -22.03 20.34
C ILE A 167 -3.91 -22.05 20.30
N THR A 168 -4.48 -22.53 19.20
CA THR A 168 -5.94 -22.69 19.05
C THR A 168 -6.45 -23.76 20.00
N ALA A 169 -5.79 -24.93 20.07
CA ALA A 169 -6.19 -26.02 20.95
C ALA A 169 -6.17 -25.64 22.44
N THR A 170 -5.13 -24.94 22.90
CA THR A 170 -5.03 -24.44 24.28
C THR A 170 -6.08 -23.37 24.56
N SER A 171 -6.42 -22.52 23.58
CA SER A 171 -7.49 -21.51 23.72
C SER A 171 -8.87 -22.16 23.89
N ILE A 172 -9.15 -23.25 23.15
CA ILE A 172 -10.35 -24.06 23.34
C ILE A 172 -10.36 -24.66 24.76
N GLY A 173 -9.23 -25.20 25.22
CA GLY A 173 -9.08 -25.71 26.59
C GLY A 173 -9.39 -24.68 27.66
N LEU A 174 -9.01 -23.41 27.43
CA LEU A 174 -9.33 -22.29 28.32
C LEU A 174 -10.83 -22.04 28.44
N THR A 175 -11.59 -22.16 27.33
CA THR A 175 -13.05 -22.08 27.33
C THR A 175 -13.69 -23.19 28.17
N PHE A 176 -13.15 -24.42 28.10
CA PHE A 176 -13.62 -25.53 28.94
C PHE A 176 -13.31 -25.32 30.42
N LEU A 177 -12.10 -24.84 30.76
CA LEU A 177 -11.75 -24.51 32.14
C LEU A 177 -12.66 -23.43 32.73
N PHE A 178 -13.00 -22.41 31.92
CA PHE A 178 -13.93 -21.37 32.34
C PHE A 178 -15.34 -21.92 32.61
N LYS A 179 -15.79 -22.89 31.79
CA LYS A 179 -17.05 -23.60 32.02
C LYS A 179 -17.07 -24.37 33.34
N ILE A 180 -15.99 -25.10 33.64
CA ILE A 180 -15.84 -25.83 34.92
C ILE A 180 -15.87 -24.85 36.10
N LEU A 181 -15.14 -23.73 35.98
CA LEU A 181 -15.11 -22.69 37.02
C LEU A 181 -16.51 -22.14 37.34
N ILE A 182 -17.31 -21.84 36.32
CA ILE A 182 -18.68 -21.34 36.53
C ILE A 182 -19.60 -22.42 37.10
N ASN A 183 -19.64 -23.58 36.45
CA ASN A 183 -20.67 -24.59 36.71
C ASN A 183 -20.38 -25.43 37.95
N ASP A 184 -19.12 -25.81 38.17
CA ASP A 184 -18.77 -26.82 39.16
C ASP A 184 -18.15 -26.22 40.42
N VAL A 185 -17.81 -24.93 40.40
CA VAL A 185 -17.06 -24.29 41.50
C VAL A 185 -17.80 -23.08 42.07
N ILE A 186 -18.21 -22.13 41.22
CA ILE A 186 -19.01 -20.98 41.67
C ILE A 186 -20.41 -21.44 42.09
N ASN A 187 -21.07 -22.26 41.28
CA ASN A 187 -22.43 -22.70 41.57
C ASN A 187 -22.53 -23.71 42.73
N THR A 188 -21.49 -24.49 42.99
CA THR A 188 -21.44 -25.48 44.09
C THR A 188 -20.83 -24.95 45.38
N SER A 189 -20.27 -23.73 45.38
CA SER A 189 -19.58 -23.09 46.52
C SER A 189 -18.37 -23.88 47.07
N VAL A 190 -17.76 -24.77 46.27
CA VAL A 190 -16.59 -25.56 46.70
C VAL A 190 -15.30 -24.77 46.50
N ILE A 191 -14.87 -24.06 47.54
CA ILE A 191 -13.76 -23.10 47.48
C ILE A 191 -12.38 -23.78 47.40
N ASN A 192 -12.24 -25.03 47.88
CA ASN A 192 -10.95 -25.69 48.05
C ASN A 192 -10.14 -25.89 46.75
N ASN A 193 -10.78 -25.82 45.57
CA ASN A 193 -10.10 -26.02 44.28
C ASN A 193 -10.05 -24.76 43.38
N ILE A 194 -10.60 -23.62 43.84
CA ILE A 194 -10.65 -22.37 43.04
C ILE A 194 -9.24 -21.89 42.68
N LEU A 195 -8.35 -21.84 43.66
CA LEU A 195 -6.98 -21.33 43.45
C LEU A 195 -6.23 -22.15 42.41
N VAL A 196 -6.37 -23.48 42.42
CA VAL A 196 -5.72 -24.36 41.43
C VAL A 196 -6.22 -24.09 40.02
N ILE A 197 -7.54 -23.89 39.85
CA ILE A 197 -8.15 -23.62 38.53
C ILE A 197 -7.76 -22.23 38.03
N ILE A 198 -7.79 -21.21 38.89
CA ILE A 198 -7.37 -19.84 38.52
C ILE A 198 -5.89 -19.82 38.14
N VAL A 199 -5.02 -20.46 38.91
CA VAL A 199 -3.58 -20.55 38.58
C VAL A 199 -3.38 -21.28 37.25
N THR A 200 -4.08 -22.39 37.02
CA THR A 200 -4.03 -23.13 35.75
C THR A 200 -4.51 -22.28 34.57
N PHE A 201 -5.60 -21.53 34.76
CA PHE A 201 -6.14 -20.60 33.76
C PHE A 201 -5.13 -19.50 33.41
N ILE A 202 -4.55 -18.86 34.43
CA ILE A 202 -3.54 -17.80 34.24
C ILE A 202 -2.33 -18.36 33.50
N LEU A 203 -1.83 -19.52 33.89
CA LEU A 203 -0.68 -20.16 33.24
C LEU A 203 -0.94 -20.43 31.75
N ILE A 204 -2.08 -21.04 31.42
CA ILE A 204 -2.46 -21.32 30.02
C ILE A 204 -2.65 -20.01 29.24
N LYS A 205 -3.28 -18.99 29.85
CA LYS A 205 -3.49 -17.69 29.20
C LYS A 205 -2.17 -16.97 28.93
N VAL A 206 -1.22 -17.02 29.85
CA VAL A 206 0.13 -16.45 29.65
C VAL A 206 0.83 -17.15 28.50
N ILE A 207 0.79 -18.49 28.44
CA ILE A 207 1.38 -19.27 27.33
C ILE A 207 0.76 -18.86 25.98
N ASN A 208 -0.56 -18.67 25.91
CA ASN A 208 -1.21 -18.28 24.66
C ASN A 208 -0.87 -16.85 24.22
N LEU A 209 -0.76 -15.93 25.17
CA LEU A 209 -0.40 -14.54 24.88
C LEU A 209 1.06 -14.43 24.44
N THR A 210 1.98 -15.12 25.12
CA THR A 210 3.40 -15.12 24.73
C THR A 210 3.61 -15.85 23.41
N GLY A 211 2.95 -16.99 23.20
CA GLY A 211 3.02 -17.76 21.95
C GLY A 211 2.53 -16.96 20.75
N SER A 212 1.33 -16.36 20.84
CA SER A 212 0.78 -15.55 19.75
C SER A 212 1.58 -14.26 19.52
N GLY A 213 2.09 -13.63 20.59
CA GLY A 213 2.97 -12.47 20.47
C GLY A 213 4.28 -12.79 19.74
N LEU A 214 4.98 -13.86 20.14
CA LEU A 214 6.20 -14.31 19.47
C LEU A 214 5.96 -14.67 18.01
N LEU A 215 4.85 -15.34 17.72
CA LEU A 215 4.46 -15.69 16.36
C LEU A 215 4.25 -14.44 15.49
N SER A 216 3.63 -13.40 16.04
CA SER A 216 3.41 -12.12 15.33
C SER A 216 4.73 -11.38 15.03
N ILE A 217 5.68 -11.39 15.96
CA ILE A 217 7.01 -10.80 15.76
C ILE A 217 7.78 -11.56 14.68
N TRP A 218 7.71 -12.89 14.70
CA TRP A 218 8.35 -13.73 13.70
C TRP A 218 7.77 -13.49 12.29
N GLN A 219 6.46 -13.31 12.16
CA GLN A 219 5.83 -12.92 10.89
C GLN A 219 6.40 -11.60 10.37
N GLN A 220 6.47 -10.57 11.21
CA GLN A 220 7.00 -9.27 10.83
C GLN A 220 8.47 -9.37 10.39
N GLN A 221 9.28 -10.19 11.06
CA GLN A 221 10.67 -10.42 10.68
C GLN A 221 10.82 -11.17 9.36
N LEU A 222 10.02 -12.21 9.12
CA LEU A 222 10.03 -12.94 7.85
C LEU A 222 9.67 -12.03 6.67
N ILE A 223 8.63 -11.23 6.84
CA ILE A 223 8.19 -10.23 5.88
C ILE A 223 9.33 -9.21 5.62
N LYS A 224 9.93 -8.65 6.67
CA LYS A 224 11.03 -7.69 6.56
C LYS A 224 12.28 -8.26 5.88
N ASN A 225 12.70 -9.47 6.24
CA ASN A 225 13.88 -10.12 5.65
C ASN A 225 13.67 -10.45 4.18
N GLN A 226 12.45 -10.79 3.77
CA GLN A 226 12.15 -10.99 2.35
C GLN A 226 12.36 -9.72 1.56
N TYR A 227 11.98 -8.55 2.09
CA TYR A 227 12.16 -7.27 1.40
C TYR A 227 13.60 -6.76 1.32
N GLN A 228 14.57 -7.32 2.07
CA GLN A 228 15.97 -6.92 1.94
C GLN A 228 16.69 -7.56 0.72
N TYR A 229 16.09 -8.56 0.08
CA TYR A 229 16.67 -9.25 -1.09
C TYR A 229 16.03 -8.83 -2.43
N TRP A 230 15.26 -7.74 -2.47
CA TRP A 230 14.64 -7.19 -3.69
C TRP A 230 14.98 -5.72 -3.88
#